data_AF-A0A7V7XE29-F1
#
_entry.id   AF-A0A7V7XE29-F1
#
_cell.length_a   1.000
_cell.length_b   1.000
_cell.length_c   1.000
_cell.angle_alpha   90.00
_cell.angle_beta   90.00
_cell.angle_gamma   90.00
#
_symmetry.space_group_name_H-M   'P 1'
#
loop_
_entity.id
_entity.type
_entity.pdbx_description
1 polymer ?
#
loop_
_entity_poly.entity_id
_entity_poly.type
_entity_poly.pdbx_seq_one_letter_code
_entity_poly.pdbx_strand_id
1 'polypeptide(L)'
;MTESVEERQLVPSSGSVEQSEDKPYRQAARGRIVTFPFALGLIALGVLLLLAPEIEGFDVTLPIALLIIVAAFVLTNLFRFFASGRRERGLYFLALVLISFGVVLAVIVNIQDADPAEWWPLVLVGISLSFFATYAFERQHEIGLVGVGLLVMIAAVVALLVTSDVIPQEVIDTVKDYWPLLVAFMGVTLIPLAFRRG
;
A
#
# COMPACT_ATOMS: atom_id res chain seq x y z
N MET A 1 -57.19 31.42 53.20
CA MET A 1 -56.61 31.56 54.56
C MET A 1 -55.64 30.42 54.74
N THR A 2 -54.35 30.77 54.95
CA THR A 2 -53.25 30.02 55.60
C THR A 2 -52.90 28.60 55.12
N GLU A 3 -51.66 28.12 55.00
CA GLU A 3 -50.26 28.58 54.82
C GLU A 3 -49.41 27.30 55.02
N SER A 4 -48.44 27.00 54.14
CA SER A 4 -47.16 26.28 54.38
C SER A 4 -46.65 25.74 53.02
N VAL A 5 -45.64 26.31 52.35
CA VAL A 5 -44.20 26.46 52.70
C VAL A 5 -43.59 25.15 53.18
N GLU A 6 -42.93 24.41 52.27
CA GLU A 6 -41.61 23.80 52.54
C GLU A 6 -40.95 23.22 51.28
N GLU A 7 -39.77 23.76 50.99
CA GLU A 7 -38.58 23.19 50.35
C GLU A 7 -38.69 21.95 49.43
N ARG A 8 -38.32 22.14 48.15
CA ARG A 8 -37.39 21.22 47.48
C ARG A 8 -36.32 21.99 46.72
N GLN A 9 -35.25 22.25 47.46
CA GLN A 9 -33.86 21.99 47.13
C GLN A 9 -33.43 22.12 45.66
N LEU A 10 -32.60 23.13 45.43
CA LEU A 10 -31.46 23.10 44.53
C LEU A 10 -30.67 21.80 44.72
N VAL A 11 -30.50 21.02 43.64
CA VAL A 11 -29.34 20.13 43.48
C VAL A 11 -28.79 20.35 42.07
N PRO A 12 -27.56 20.86 41.92
CA PRO A 12 -26.88 20.87 40.63
C PRO A 12 -26.48 19.43 40.32
N SER A 13 -27.04 18.82 39.28
CA SER A 13 -26.56 17.51 38.83
C SER A 13 -25.20 17.68 38.15
N SER A 14 -24.16 17.61 38.98
CA SER A 14 -22.77 17.36 38.62
C SER A 14 -22.63 16.01 37.90
N GLY A 15 -23.01 15.96 36.63
CA GLY A 15 -23.12 14.71 35.88
C GLY A 15 -22.55 14.74 34.47
N SER A 16 -21.56 15.60 34.18
CA SER A 16 -21.04 15.73 32.81
C SER A 16 -19.53 15.93 32.68
N VAL A 17 -18.72 15.50 33.65
CA VAL A 17 -17.25 15.67 33.58
C VAL A 17 -16.47 14.35 33.50
N GLU A 18 -17.08 13.20 33.84
CA GLU A 18 -16.32 11.94 34.03
C GLU A 18 -16.21 11.02 32.80
N GLN A 19 -16.55 11.48 31.58
CA GLN A 19 -16.58 10.62 30.37
C GLN A 19 -15.55 10.97 29.27
N SER A 20 -14.61 11.90 29.52
CA SER A 20 -13.69 12.36 28.47
C SER A 20 -12.23 11.90 28.58
N GLU A 21 -11.78 11.37 29.73
CA GLU A 21 -10.34 11.11 29.96
C GLU A 21 -9.88 9.69 29.58
N ASP A 22 -10.78 8.70 29.45
CA ASP A 22 -10.40 7.31 29.14
C ASP A 22 -10.20 7.01 27.64
N LYS A 23 -10.76 7.85 26.77
CA LYS A 23 -10.65 7.69 25.31
C LYS A 23 -9.21 7.87 24.77
N PRO A 24 -8.42 8.88 25.18
CA PRO A 24 -7.05 9.05 24.67
C PRO A 24 -6.10 7.91 25.05
N TYR A 25 -6.22 7.32 26.25
CA TYR A 25 -5.36 6.21 26.68
C TYR A 25 -5.58 4.93 25.86
N ARG A 26 -6.83 4.58 25.54
CA ARG A 26 -7.14 3.40 24.71
C ARG A 26 -6.73 3.58 23.24
N GLN A 27 -6.81 4.81 22.71
CA GLN A 27 -6.32 5.10 21.35
C GLN A 27 -4.79 5.06 21.28
N ALA A 28 -4.08 5.60 22.28
CA ALA A 28 -2.63 5.52 22.37
C ALA A 28 -2.12 4.08 22.51
N ALA A 29 -2.81 3.24 23.28
CA ALA A 29 -2.46 1.83 23.44
C ALA A 29 -2.60 1.02 22.12
N ARG A 30 -3.64 1.29 21.31
CA ARG A 30 -3.80 0.65 19.99
C ARG A 30 -2.74 1.07 18.98
N GLY A 31 -2.31 2.34 18.98
CA GLY A 31 -1.24 2.81 18.11
C GLY A 31 0.12 2.15 18.40
N ARG A 32 0.41 1.88 19.68
CA ARG A 32 1.69 1.27 20.12
C ARG A 32 1.86 -0.18 19.67
N ILE A 33 0.79 -0.97 19.63
CA ILE A 33 0.84 -2.39 19.21
C ILE A 33 1.11 -2.51 17.71
N VAL A 34 0.63 -1.54 16.93
CA VAL A 34 0.71 -1.57 15.47
C VAL A 34 2.11 -1.23 14.95
N THR A 35 2.87 -0.36 15.63
CA THR A 35 4.25 -0.01 15.27
C THR A 35 5.29 -1.03 15.74
N PHE A 36 4.86 -2.06 16.47
CA PHE A 36 5.73 -3.06 17.08
C PHE A 36 6.67 -3.78 16.08
N PRO A 37 6.20 -4.24 14.89
CA PRO A 37 7.08 -4.92 13.95
C PRO A 37 8.19 -4.02 13.41
N PHE A 38 7.90 -2.73 13.18
CA PHE A 38 8.88 -1.77 12.71
C PHE A 38 9.96 -1.52 13.76
N ALA A 39 9.54 -1.29 15.01
CA ALA A 39 10.46 -1.08 16.13
C ALA A 39 11.36 -2.29 16.35
N LEU A 40 10.79 -3.50 16.30
CA LEU A 40 11.54 -4.74 16.44
C LEU A 40 12.55 -4.94 15.30
N GLY A 41 12.17 -4.62 14.06
CA GLY A 41 13.08 -4.64 12.91
C GLY A 41 14.24 -3.67 13.05
N LEU A 42 14.01 -2.45 13.54
CA LEU A 42 15.07 -1.48 13.79
C LEU A 42 15.99 -1.87 14.95
N ILE A 43 15.43 -2.47 16.02
CA ILE A 43 16.23 -3.00 17.13
C ILE A 43 17.12 -4.14 16.62
N ALA A 44 16.55 -5.09 15.86
CA ALA A 44 17.30 -6.19 15.28
C ALA A 44 18.41 -5.68 14.33
N LEU A 45 18.13 -4.67 13.52
CA LEU A 45 19.12 -4.01 12.67
C LEU A 45 20.24 -3.36 13.48
N GLY A 46 19.90 -2.64 14.56
CA GLY A 46 20.88 -2.02 15.46
C GLY A 46 21.79 -3.04 16.14
N VAL A 47 21.21 -4.15 16.62
CA VAL A 47 21.97 -5.29 17.18
C VAL A 47 22.87 -5.89 16.10
N LEU A 48 22.36 -6.12 14.90
CA LEU A 48 23.14 -6.66 13.79
C LEU A 48 24.34 -5.75 13.44
N LEU A 49 24.15 -4.44 13.38
CA LEU A 49 25.23 -3.47 13.11
C LEU A 49 26.30 -3.45 14.22
N LEU A 50 25.91 -3.72 15.46
CA LEU A 50 26.84 -3.79 16.59
C LEU A 50 27.66 -5.09 16.56
N LEU A 51 27.05 -6.21 16.18
CA LEU A 51 27.69 -7.53 16.14
C LEU A 51 28.43 -7.81 14.83
N ALA A 52 28.08 -7.15 13.72
CA ALA A 52 28.68 -7.40 12.42
C ALA A 52 30.21 -7.32 12.40
N PRO A 53 30.87 -6.35 13.06
CA PRO A 53 32.33 -6.31 13.12
C PRO A 53 32.97 -7.50 13.86
N GLU A 54 32.21 -8.21 14.69
CA GLU A 54 32.68 -9.36 15.47
C GLU A 54 32.53 -10.69 14.72
N ILE A 55 31.81 -10.72 13.59
CA ILE A 55 31.54 -11.94 12.82
C ILE A 55 32.48 -11.97 11.61
N GLU A 56 33.44 -12.90 11.62
CA GLU A 56 34.37 -13.08 10.49
C GLU A 56 33.62 -13.36 9.19
N GLY A 57 33.90 -12.57 8.15
CA GLY A 57 33.34 -12.72 6.81
C GLY A 57 31.92 -12.18 6.63
N PHE A 58 31.33 -11.53 7.64
CA PHE A 58 30.00 -10.94 7.55
C PHE A 58 30.07 -9.41 7.62
N ASP A 59 29.80 -8.74 6.50
CA ASP A 59 29.72 -7.29 6.43
C ASP A 59 28.28 -6.85 6.17
N VAL A 60 27.78 -5.89 6.96
CA VAL A 60 26.44 -5.34 6.78
C VAL A 60 26.50 -4.27 5.71
N THR A 61 26.33 -4.73 4.48
CA THR A 61 26.26 -3.84 3.32
C THR A 61 24.96 -3.02 3.33
N LEU A 62 24.98 -1.85 2.69
CA LEU A 62 23.80 -0.99 2.55
C LEU A 62 22.57 -1.70 1.97
N PRO A 63 22.68 -2.61 0.97
CA PRO A 63 21.55 -3.41 0.50
C PRO A 63 20.90 -4.28 1.58
N ILE A 64 21.69 -4.90 2.46
CA ILE A 64 21.19 -5.75 3.56
C ILE A 64 20.41 -4.90 4.57
N ALA A 65 20.98 -3.74 4.96
CA ALA A 65 20.31 -2.82 5.87
C ALA A 65 18.98 -2.30 5.29
N LEU A 66 18.98 -1.91 4.01
CA LEU A 66 17.78 -1.45 3.31
C LEU A 66 16.73 -2.56 3.23
N LEU A 67 17.12 -3.80 2.94
CA LEU A 67 16.23 -4.95 2.92
C LEU A 67 15.55 -5.17 4.27
N ILE A 68 16.29 -5.06 5.38
CA ILE A 68 15.73 -5.20 6.74
C ILE A 68 14.72 -4.08 7.02
N ILE A 69 15.05 -2.82 6.66
CA ILE A 69 14.15 -1.67 6.86
C ILE A 69 12.86 -1.85 6.04
N VAL A 70 12.98 -2.21 4.76
CA VAL A 70 11.84 -2.42 3.87
C VAL A 70 11.00 -3.60 4.37
N ALA A 71 11.61 -4.70 4.78
CA ALA A 71 10.90 -5.86 5.34
C ALA A 71 10.13 -5.49 6.61
N ALA A 72 10.76 -4.75 7.54
CA ALA A 72 10.12 -4.27 8.75
C ALA A 72 8.94 -3.32 8.43
N PHE A 73 9.09 -2.45 7.44
CA PHE A 73 8.04 -1.55 6.97
C PHE A 73 6.87 -2.32 6.35
N VAL A 74 7.12 -3.28 5.46
CA VAL A 74 6.10 -4.13 4.84
C VAL A 74 5.33 -4.90 5.90
N LEU A 75 6.04 -5.55 6.83
CA LEU A 75 5.44 -6.35 7.90
C LEU A 75 4.55 -5.51 8.81
N THR A 76 4.99 -4.28 9.12
CA THR A 76 4.21 -3.31 9.90
C THR A 76 2.92 -2.94 9.19
N ASN A 77 2.97 -2.66 7.89
CA ASN A 77 1.78 -2.30 7.12
C ASN A 77 0.80 -3.48 6.97
N LEU A 78 1.31 -4.71 6.79
CA LEU A 78 0.48 -5.92 6.82
C LEU A 78 -0.20 -6.09 8.18
N PHE A 79 0.56 -6.03 9.27
CA PHE A 79 0.03 -6.19 10.62
C PHE A 79 -1.01 -5.12 10.93
N ARG A 80 -0.75 -3.89 10.50
CA ARG A 80 -1.63 -2.75 10.63
C ARG A 80 -2.95 -2.94 9.87
N PHE A 81 -2.91 -3.50 8.67
CA PHE A 81 -4.13 -3.86 7.94
C PHE A 81 -4.97 -4.89 8.70
N PHE A 82 -4.35 -5.95 9.24
CA PHE A 82 -5.06 -6.96 10.03
C PHE A 82 -5.59 -6.42 11.37
N ALA A 83 -4.88 -5.50 12.01
CA ALA A 83 -5.25 -4.93 13.30
C ALA A 83 -6.30 -3.80 13.21
N SER A 84 -6.20 -2.92 12.21
CA SER A 84 -7.02 -1.72 12.06
C SER A 84 -8.20 -1.88 11.09
N GLY A 85 -8.22 -2.95 10.28
CA GLY A 85 -9.27 -3.22 9.31
C GLY A 85 -9.43 -2.14 8.23
N ARG A 86 -10.68 -1.71 7.98
CA ARG A 86 -11.11 -0.87 6.83
C ARG A 86 -10.28 0.40 6.60
N ARG A 87 -9.68 1.01 7.62
CA ARG A 87 -9.09 2.36 7.54
C ARG A 87 -7.71 2.40 6.87
N GLU A 88 -7.07 1.26 6.61
CA GLU A 88 -5.66 1.20 6.19
C GLU A 88 -5.42 0.50 4.84
N ARG A 89 -6.44 0.50 3.97
CA ARG A 89 -6.42 -0.14 2.64
C ARG A 89 -5.23 0.25 1.77
N GLY A 90 -4.93 1.56 1.70
CA GLY A 90 -3.83 2.06 0.87
C GLY A 90 -2.45 1.55 1.33
N LEU A 91 -2.31 1.24 2.61
CA LEU A 91 -1.05 0.78 3.20
C LEU A 91 -0.85 -0.72 2.99
N TYR A 92 -1.95 -1.48 3.01
CA TYR A 92 -1.94 -2.88 2.57
C TYR A 92 -1.57 -3.00 1.11
N PHE A 93 -2.20 -2.21 0.24
CA PHE A 93 -1.87 -2.18 -1.19
C PHE A 93 -0.39 -1.83 -1.40
N LEU A 94 0.11 -0.78 -0.73
CA LEU A 94 1.52 -0.40 -0.82
C LEU A 94 2.44 -1.54 -0.38
N ALA A 95 2.11 -2.24 0.70
CA ALA A 95 2.91 -3.36 1.18
C ALA A 95 2.92 -4.53 0.18
N LEU A 96 1.79 -4.84 -0.45
CA LEU A 96 1.71 -5.84 -1.51
C LEU A 96 2.52 -5.45 -2.75
N VAL A 97 2.48 -4.18 -3.16
CA VAL A 97 3.29 -3.66 -4.27
C VAL A 97 4.77 -3.82 -3.94
N LEU A 98 5.21 -3.47 -2.73
CA LEU A 98 6.59 -3.65 -2.30
C LEU A 98 7.01 -5.13 -2.26
N ILE A 99 6.13 -6.03 -1.80
CA ILE A 99 6.38 -7.48 -1.86
C ILE A 99 6.55 -7.92 -3.32
N SER A 100 5.64 -7.51 -4.21
CA SER A 100 5.70 -7.87 -5.62
C SER A 100 6.98 -7.37 -6.29
N PHE A 101 7.42 -6.15 -5.95
CA PHE A 101 8.68 -5.60 -6.43
C PHE A 101 9.88 -6.38 -5.89
N GLY A 102 9.85 -6.77 -4.61
CA GLY A 102 10.86 -7.63 -4.01
C GLY A 102 10.96 -9.00 -4.69
N VAL A 103 9.82 -9.60 -5.06
CA VAL A 103 9.80 -10.85 -5.84
C VAL A 103 10.41 -10.66 -7.22
N VAL A 104 10.06 -9.59 -7.93
CA VAL A 104 10.65 -9.28 -9.24
C VAL A 104 12.16 -9.09 -9.14
N LEU A 105 12.64 -8.32 -8.15
CA LEU A 105 14.07 -8.15 -7.89
C LEU A 105 14.76 -9.48 -7.56
N ALA A 106 14.14 -10.33 -6.74
CA ALA A 106 14.68 -11.64 -6.43
C ALA A 106 14.82 -12.52 -7.68
N VAL A 107 13.85 -12.47 -8.59
CA VAL A 107 13.93 -13.16 -9.89
C VAL A 107 15.08 -12.60 -10.74
N ILE A 108 15.18 -11.28 -10.88
CA ILE A 108 16.22 -10.61 -11.69
C ILE A 108 17.62 -10.99 -11.22
N VAL A 109 17.88 -10.99 -9.90
CA VAL A 109 19.20 -11.32 -9.35
C VAL A 109 19.62 -12.77 -9.65
N ASN A 110 18.66 -13.67 -9.94
CA ASN A 110 18.94 -15.04 -10.31
C ASN A 110 19.13 -15.24 -11.83
N ILE A 111 18.89 -14.22 -12.65
CA ILE A 111 19.06 -14.26 -14.10
C ILE A 111 20.37 -13.55 -14.44
N GLN A 112 21.34 -14.27 -15.01
CA GLN A 112 22.57 -13.66 -15.53
C GLN A 112 22.24 -12.82 -16.76
N ASP A 113 22.77 -11.59 -16.81
CA ASP A 113 22.59 -10.62 -17.91
C ASP A 113 21.13 -10.21 -18.20
N ALA A 114 20.30 -10.07 -17.16
CA ALA A 114 18.92 -9.61 -17.30
C ALA A 114 18.83 -8.18 -17.90
N ASP A 115 18.29 -8.05 -19.11
CA ASP A 115 18.03 -6.76 -19.74
C ASP A 115 16.86 -6.04 -19.03
N PRO A 116 17.02 -4.76 -18.63
CA PRO A 116 15.93 -3.86 -18.22
C PRO A 116 14.64 -3.96 -19.05
N ALA A 117 14.76 -4.18 -20.36
CA ALA A 117 13.63 -4.30 -21.27
C ALA A 117 12.76 -5.54 -21.02
N GLU A 118 13.30 -6.60 -20.41
CA GLU A 118 12.63 -7.89 -20.27
C GLU A 118 11.82 -8.02 -18.97
N TRP A 119 12.26 -7.37 -17.88
CA TRP A 119 11.66 -7.61 -16.56
C TRP A 119 10.65 -6.53 -16.12
N TRP A 120 10.66 -5.33 -16.71
CA TRP A 120 9.71 -4.27 -16.33
C TRP A 120 8.22 -4.66 -16.47
N PRO A 121 7.78 -5.52 -17.43
CA PRO A 121 6.38 -5.95 -17.49
C PRO A 121 5.97 -6.77 -16.26
N LEU A 122 6.91 -7.51 -15.64
CA LEU A 122 6.65 -8.28 -14.42
C LEU A 122 6.27 -7.37 -13.24
N VAL A 123 6.77 -6.13 -13.21
CA VAL A 123 6.36 -5.12 -12.22
C VAL A 123 4.89 -4.78 -12.40
N LEU A 124 4.41 -4.61 -13.63
CA LEU A 124 2.99 -4.36 -13.90
C LEU A 124 2.11 -5.55 -13.49
N VAL A 125 2.57 -6.78 -13.74
CA VAL A 125 1.90 -8.00 -13.25
C VAL A 125 1.80 -7.95 -11.71
N GLY A 126 2.90 -7.64 -11.03
CA GLY A 126 2.94 -7.52 -9.57
C GLY A 126 1.97 -6.47 -9.02
N ILE A 127 1.90 -5.29 -9.65
CA ILE A 127 0.96 -4.21 -9.30
C ILE A 127 -0.48 -4.68 -9.52
N SER A 128 -0.78 -5.33 -10.64
CA SER A 128 -2.12 -5.85 -10.94
C SER A 128 -2.56 -6.91 -9.92
N LEU A 129 -1.68 -7.87 -9.60
CA LEU A 129 -1.92 -8.86 -8.55
C LEU A 129 -2.14 -8.19 -7.19
N SER A 130 -1.43 -7.10 -6.90
CA SER A 130 -1.63 -6.31 -5.67
C SER A 130 -3.03 -5.68 -5.62
N PHE A 131 -3.56 -5.19 -6.75
CA PHE A 131 -4.95 -4.71 -6.83
C PHE A 131 -5.95 -5.84 -6.56
N PHE A 132 -5.78 -7.01 -7.19
CA PHE A 132 -6.68 -8.14 -7.00
C PHE A 132 -6.63 -8.71 -5.57
N ALA A 133 -5.43 -8.84 -5.01
CA ALA A 133 -5.26 -9.26 -3.62
C ALA A 133 -5.89 -8.24 -2.66
N THR A 134 -5.65 -6.93 -2.88
CA THR A 134 -6.31 -5.87 -2.09
C THR A 134 -7.82 -6.00 -2.15
N TYR A 135 -8.39 -6.19 -3.35
CA TYR A 135 -9.82 -6.41 -3.52
C TYR A 135 -10.32 -7.67 -2.80
N ALA A 136 -9.63 -8.80 -2.92
CA ALA A 136 -10.03 -10.08 -2.33
C ALA A 136 -10.03 -10.06 -0.79
N PHE A 137 -9.08 -9.35 -0.18
CA PHE A 137 -9.01 -9.21 1.28
C PHE A 137 -9.88 -8.06 1.82
N GLU A 138 -10.45 -7.24 0.94
CA GLU A 138 -11.30 -6.13 1.35
C GLU A 138 -12.77 -6.54 1.49
N ARG A 139 -13.37 -6.30 2.65
CA ARG A 139 -14.78 -6.64 2.91
C ARG A 139 -15.80 -5.91 2.01
N GLN A 140 -15.50 -4.70 1.53
CA GLN A 140 -16.49 -3.87 0.81
C GLN A 140 -16.47 -4.05 -0.70
N HIS A 141 -15.54 -4.85 -1.23
CA HIS A 141 -15.49 -5.27 -2.64
C HIS A 141 -15.79 -4.12 -3.62
N GLU A 142 -15.05 -3.00 -3.49
CA GLU A 142 -15.18 -1.87 -4.40
C GLU A 142 -14.78 -2.28 -5.83
N ILE A 143 -15.76 -2.37 -6.72
CA ILE A 143 -15.61 -2.83 -8.12
C ILE A 143 -14.56 -1.99 -8.88
N GLY A 144 -14.36 -0.73 -8.47
CA GLY A 144 -13.36 0.15 -9.06
C GLY A 144 -11.93 -0.41 -9.01
N LEU A 145 -11.55 -1.09 -7.92
CA LEU A 145 -10.20 -1.69 -7.81
C LEU A 145 -10.00 -2.82 -8.83
N VAL A 146 -11.04 -3.62 -9.09
CA VAL A 146 -10.98 -4.70 -10.09
C VAL A 146 -10.81 -4.12 -11.49
N GLY A 147 -11.54 -3.04 -11.80
CA GLY A 147 -11.42 -2.35 -13.09
C GLY A 147 -10.00 -1.84 -13.33
N VAL A 148 -9.41 -1.15 -12.34
CA VAL A 148 -8.02 -0.66 -12.44
C VAL A 148 -7.04 -1.82 -12.50
N GLY A 149 -7.18 -2.85 -11.66
CA GLY A 149 -6.35 -4.04 -11.67
C GLY A 149 -6.37 -4.75 -13.03
N LEU A 150 -7.55 -4.87 -13.65
CA LEU A 150 -7.72 -5.46 -14.96
C LEU A 150 -7.06 -4.63 -16.06
N LEU A 151 -7.22 -3.31 -16.04
CA LEU A 151 -6.56 -2.42 -17.00
C LEU A 151 -5.03 -2.53 -16.92
N VAL A 152 -4.48 -2.55 -15.70
CA VAL A 152 -3.05 -2.76 -15.48
C VAL A 152 -2.62 -4.15 -15.92
N MET A 153 -3.44 -5.19 -15.70
CA MET A 153 -3.15 -6.55 -16.18
C MET A 153 -3.08 -6.59 -17.70
N ILE A 154 -4.04 -5.98 -18.39
CA ILE A 154 -4.06 -5.90 -19.85
C ILE A 154 -2.80 -5.18 -20.34
N ALA A 155 -2.44 -4.05 -19.72
CA ALA A 155 -1.21 -3.34 -20.05
C ALA A 155 0.03 -4.22 -19.82
N ALA A 156 0.08 -5.00 -18.74
CA ALA A 156 1.17 -5.93 -18.45
C ALA A 156 1.28 -7.04 -19.52
N VAL A 157 0.15 -7.62 -19.92
CA VAL A 157 0.09 -8.65 -20.97
C VAL A 157 0.55 -8.09 -22.31
N VAL A 158 0.07 -6.90 -22.70
CA VAL A 158 0.52 -6.24 -23.92
C VAL A 158 2.01 -5.95 -23.86
N ALA A 159 2.50 -5.43 -22.74
CA ALA A 159 3.93 -5.17 -22.54
C ALA A 159 4.75 -6.46 -22.68
N LEU A 160 4.33 -7.56 -22.06
CA LEU A 160 4.98 -8.88 -22.19
C LEU A 160 5.03 -9.35 -23.65
N LEU A 161 3.90 -9.26 -24.37
CA LEU A 161 3.83 -9.68 -25.77
C LEU A 161 4.74 -8.85 -26.68
N VAL A 162 4.87 -7.55 -26.40
CA VAL A 162 5.81 -6.66 -27.10
C VAL A 162 7.25 -7.03 -26.77
N THR A 163 7.58 -7.26 -25.50
CA THR A 163 8.95 -7.59 -25.09
C THR A 163 9.40 -8.99 -25.50
N SER A 164 8.47 -9.93 -25.66
CA SER A 164 8.76 -11.29 -26.11
C SER A 164 8.80 -11.46 -27.63
N ASP A 165 8.80 -10.35 -28.39
CA ASP A 165 8.82 -10.33 -29.86
C ASP A 165 7.69 -11.14 -30.52
N VAL A 166 6.58 -11.35 -29.80
CA VAL A 166 5.40 -12.06 -30.30
C VAL A 166 4.61 -11.19 -31.27
N ILE A 167 4.63 -9.87 -31.06
CA ILE A 167 3.94 -8.90 -31.91
C ILE A 167 4.92 -8.39 -32.99
N PRO A 168 4.59 -8.49 -34.29
CA PRO A 168 5.44 -7.99 -35.35
C PRO A 168 5.75 -6.49 -35.20
N GLN A 169 7.00 -6.10 -35.47
CA GLN A 169 7.46 -4.70 -35.44
C GLN A 169 6.58 -3.76 -36.29
N GLU A 170 6.07 -4.24 -37.42
CA GLU A 170 5.16 -3.48 -38.31
C GLU A 170 3.88 -3.00 -37.58
N VAL A 171 3.33 -3.83 -36.70
CA VAL A 171 2.15 -3.48 -35.89
C VAL A 171 2.52 -2.43 -34.85
N ILE A 172 3.68 -2.60 -34.22
CA ILE A 172 4.20 -1.67 -33.21
C ILE A 172 4.43 -0.30 -33.85
N ASP A 173 5.05 -0.24 -35.02
CA ASP A 173 5.33 1.01 -35.73
C ASP A 173 4.05 1.71 -36.19
N THR A 174 3.07 0.94 -36.67
CA THR A 174 1.73 1.48 -36.93
C THR A 174 1.12 2.10 -35.67
N VAL A 175 1.17 1.42 -34.52
CA VAL A 175 0.65 1.97 -33.26
C VAL A 175 1.44 3.22 -32.82
N LYS A 176 2.76 3.25 -33.01
CA LYS A 176 3.61 4.41 -32.71
C LYS A 176 3.20 5.66 -33.52
N ASP A 177 2.73 5.48 -34.75
CA ASP A 177 2.27 6.61 -35.56
C ASP A 177 0.91 7.15 -35.10
N TYR A 178 0.01 6.27 -34.61
CA TYR A 178 -1.39 6.65 -34.29
C TYR A 178 -1.68 6.84 -32.78
N TRP A 179 -0.81 6.46 -31.85
CA TRP A 179 -1.08 6.64 -30.42
C TRP A 179 -1.31 8.10 -29.99
N PRO A 180 -0.66 9.14 -30.57
CA PRO A 180 -0.93 10.53 -30.16
C PRO A 180 -2.38 10.93 -30.48
N LEU A 181 -2.94 10.39 -31.56
CA LEU A 181 -4.34 10.61 -31.96
C LEU A 181 -5.31 9.96 -30.98
N LEU A 182 -5.00 8.75 -30.51
CA LEU A 182 -5.81 8.09 -29.47
C LEU A 182 -5.79 8.89 -28.16
N VAL A 183 -4.64 9.40 -27.74
CA VAL A 183 -4.51 10.23 -26.54
C VAL A 183 -5.27 11.56 -26.72
N ALA A 184 -5.13 12.20 -27.88
CA ALA A 184 -5.88 13.42 -28.19
C ALA A 184 -7.40 13.18 -28.16
N PHE A 185 -7.87 12.09 -28.76
CA PHE A 185 -9.28 11.69 -28.76
C PHE A 185 -9.81 11.43 -27.35
N MET A 186 -9.05 10.70 -26.52
CA MET A 186 -9.40 10.51 -25.11
C MET A 186 -9.44 11.83 -24.33
N GLY A 187 -8.47 12.72 -24.57
CA GLY A 187 -8.46 14.05 -23.95
C GLY A 187 -9.71 14.84 -24.28
N VAL A 188 -10.06 14.95 -25.56
CA VAL A 188 -11.25 15.69 -26.03
C VAL A 188 -12.55 15.09 -25.49
N THR A 189 -12.64 13.76 -25.38
CA THR A 189 -13.85 13.08 -24.87
C THR A 189 -13.98 13.15 -23.34
N LEU A 190 -12.87 13.13 -22.60
CA LEU A 190 -12.88 13.15 -21.13
C LEU A 190 -13.04 14.56 -20.54
N ILE A 191 -12.54 15.60 -21.22
CA ILE A 191 -12.67 17.01 -20.79
C ILE A 191 -14.14 17.40 -20.45
N PRO A 192 -15.14 17.21 -21.35
CA PRO A 192 -16.52 17.57 -21.05
C PRO A 192 -17.15 16.70 -19.95
N LEU A 193 -16.69 15.46 -19.77
CA LEU A 193 -17.17 14.57 -18.72
C LEU A 193 -16.65 15.01 -17.33
N ALA A 194 -15.44 15.56 -17.26
CA ALA A 194 -14.86 16.10 -16.03
C ALA A 194 -15.60 17.34 -15.53
N PHE A 195 -15.98 18.25 -16.43
CA PHE A 195 -16.76 19.45 -16.07
C PHE A 195 -18.19 19.16 -15.59
N ARG A 196 -18.74 17.96 -15.85
CA ARG A 196 -20.09 17.58 -15.39
C ARG A 196 -20.13 17.07 -13.94
N ARG A 197 -18.97 16.87 -13.29
CA ARG A 197 -18.86 16.28 -11.94
C ARG A 197 -18.34 17.26 -10.88
N GLY A 198 -18.03 18.50 -11.24
CA GLY A 198 -17.72 19.60 -10.32
C GLY A 198 -18.90 20.54 -10.19
#